data_AF-A0A7T0KNI6-F1
#
_entry.id   AF-A0A7T0KNI6-F1
#
_cell.length_a   1.000
_cell.length_b   1.000
_cell.length_c   1.000
_cell.angle_alpha   90.00
_cell.angle_beta   90.00
_cell.angle_gamma   90.00
#
_symmetry.space_group_name_H-M   'P 1'
#
loop_
_entity.id
_entity.type
_entity.pdbx_description
1 polymer ?
#
loop_
_entity_poly.entity_id
_entity_poly.type
_entity_poly.pdbx_seq_one_letter_code
_entity_poly.pdbx_strand_id
1 'polypeptide(L)'
;MISVEDWAKIRYLCRQGLSIRKIAAEVGCSKKTVERALASDAPPVYKKRASTENSFTPFESRVRALLEQTPTLPATVIAQRVGWCGSITWFRDNVRRIRPDYQQADPVDTLIHRPGEQIQCDLTFPAGGIPDGTGQKVAFPVLVMVASYLKRPGFSSASFTALC
;
A
#
# COMPACT_ATOMS: atom_id res chain seq x y z
N MET A 1 29.42 -2.35 -2.87
CA MET A 1 29.56 -3.72 -3.42
C MET A 1 29.94 -3.53 -4.88
N ILE A 2 30.90 -4.26 -5.42
CA ILE A 2 31.34 -4.09 -6.82
C ILE A 2 30.39 -4.83 -7.76
N SER A 3 30.13 -4.27 -8.93
CA SER A 3 29.37 -4.96 -9.98
C SER A 3 30.19 -6.12 -10.57
N VAL A 4 29.54 -6.98 -11.36
CA VAL A 4 30.23 -8.05 -12.11
C VAL A 4 31.21 -7.45 -13.13
N GLU A 5 30.85 -6.31 -13.74
CA GLU A 5 31.69 -5.57 -14.68
C GLU A 5 32.93 -4.98 -13.98
N ASP A 6 32.76 -4.36 -12.81
CA ASP A 6 33.88 -3.84 -12.02
C ASP A 6 34.82 -4.97 -11.56
N TRP A 7 34.26 -6.13 -11.19
CA TRP A 7 35.04 -7.32 -10.84
C TRP A 7 35.88 -7.83 -12.01
N ALA A 8 35.31 -7.89 -13.22
CA ALA A 8 36.04 -8.27 -14.43
C ALA A 8 37.12 -7.24 -14.79
N LYS A 9 36.79 -5.94 -14.67
CA LYS A 9 37.73 -4.83 -14.92
C LYS A 9 38.92 -4.87 -13.97
N ILE A 10 38.70 -5.15 -12.68
CA ILE A 10 39.77 -5.33 -11.69
C ILE A 10 40.75 -6.44 -12.10
N ARG A 11 40.23 -7.60 -12.54
CA ARG A 11 41.09 -8.73 -12.96
C ARG A 11 41.84 -8.43 -14.25
N TYR A 12 41.20 -7.76 -15.20
CA TYR A 12 41.83 -7.34 -16.45
C TYR A 12 43.01 -6.39 -16.17
N LEU A 13 42.79 -5.36 -15.35
CA LEU A 13 43.85 -4.39 -15.01
C LEU A 13 44.98 -5.02 -14.19
N CYS A 14 44.68 -6.00 -13.33
CA CYS A 14 45.70 -6.75 -12.61
C CYS A 14 46.58 -7.60 -13.55
N ARG A 15 45.98 -8.22 -14.59
CA ARG A 15 46.74 -8.96 -15.62
C ARG A 15 47.62 -8.04 -16.47
N GLN A 16 47.25 -6.78 -16.63
CA GLN A 16 48.09 -5.76 -17.27
C GLN A 16 49.23 -5.24 -16.37
N GLY A 17 49.39 -5.75 -15.15
CA GLY A 17 50.48 -5.39 -14.25
C GLY A 17 50.26 -4.09 -13.46
N LEU A 18 49.04 -3.55 -13.41
CA LEU A 18 48.76 -2.36 -12.62
C LEU A 18 48.81 -2.68 -11.11
N SER A 19 49.30 -1.72 -10.32
CA SER A 19 49.29 -1.83 -8.86
C SER A 19 47.86 -1.73 -8.29
N ILE A 20 47.61 -2.41 -7.18
CA ILE A 20 46.30 -2.43 -6.50
C ILE A 20 45.78 -1.01 -6.21
N ARG A 21 46.66 -0.06 -5.85
CA ARG A 21 46.28 1.34 -5.63
C ARG A 21 45.79 2.03 -6.90
N LYS A 22 46.43 1.78 -8.04
CA LYS A 22 46.05 2.35 -9.32
C LYS A 22 44.72 1.76 -9.80
N ILE A 23 44.52 0.45 -9.62
CA ILE A 23 43.27 -0.24 -9.92
C ILE A 23 42.12 0.32 -9.06
N ALA A 24 42.36 0.54 -7.77
CA ALA A 24 41.38 1.11 -6.86
C ALA A 24 40.91 2.52 -7.30
N ALA A 25 41.84 3.36 -7.74
CA ALA A 25 41.53 4.69 -8.28
C ALA A 25 40.75 4.61 -9.61
N GLU A 26 41.15 3.72 -10.52
CA GLU A 26 40.56 3.55 -11.85
C GLU A 26 39.14 2.96 -11.83
N VAL A 27 38.85 2.11 -10.84
CA VAL A 27 37.54 1.47 -10.65
C VAL A 27 36.68 2.25 -9.65
N GLY A 28 37.25 3.22 -8.93
CA GLY A 28 36.53 4.02 -7.93
C GLY A 28 36.14 3.22 -6.69
N CYS A 29 36.96 2.24 -6.28
CA CYS A 29 36.70 1.40 -5.11
C CYS A 29 37.87 1.42 -4.11
N SER A 30 37.65 0.92 -2.89
CA SER A 30 38.72 0.89 -1.88
C SER A 30 39.75 -0.20 -2.18
N LYS A 31 41.01 0.00 -1.76
CA LYS A 31 42.10 -1.00 -1.88
C LYS A 31 41.67 -2.39 -1.38
N LYS A 32 41.00 -2.43 -0.21
CA LYS A 32 40.48 -3.68 0.38
C LYS A 32 39.44 -4.38 -0.52
N THR A 33 38.71 -3.62 -1.32
CA THR A 33 37.72 -4.15 -2.26
C THR A 33 38.41 -4.80 -3.46
N VAL A 34 39.48 -4.20 -3.98
CA VAL A 34 40.33 -4.78 -5.04
C VAL A 34 40.99 -6.07 -4.56
N GLU A 35 41.58 -6.08 -3.37
CA GLU A 35 42.19 -7.27 -2.75
C GLU A 35 41.16 -8.40 -2.60
N ARG A 36 39.96 -8.08 -2.10
CA ARG A 36 38.87 -9.06 -1.96
C ARG A 36 38.37 -9.58 -3.31
N ALA A 37 38.31 -8.73 -4.32
CA ALA A 37 37.88 -9.10 -5.67
C ALA A 37 38.88 -10.06 -6.34
N LEU A 38 40.18 -9.81 -6.17
CA LEU A 38 41.24 -10.66 -6.70
C LEU A 38 41.32 -12.02 -5.99
N ALA A 39 41.02 -12.06 -4.68
CA ALA A 39 41.00 -13.27 -3.87
C ALA A 39 39.79 -14.20 -4.13
N SER A 40 38.73 -13.71 -4.78
CA SER A 40 37.49 -14.47 -5.03
C SER A 40 37.41 -14.92 -6.48
N ASP A 41 37.66 -16.20 -6.77
CA ASP A 41 37.65 -16.76 -8.14
C ASP A 41 36.29 -16.73 -8.85
N ALA A 42 35.21 -16.59 -8.09
CA ALA A 42 33.86 -16.38 -8.64
C ALA A 42 33.47 -14.90 -8.66
N PRO A 43 32.66 -14.46 -9.64
CA PRO A 43 32.08 -13.12 -9.65
C PRO A 43 31.21 -12.90 -8.40
N PRO A 44 31.05 -11.64 -7.95
CA PRO A 44 30.25 -11.33 -6.77
C PRO A 44 28.78 -11.71 -7.01
N VAL A 45 28.36 -12.83 -6.44
CA VAL A 45 26.96 -13.24 -6.46
C VAL A 45 26.22 -12.44 -5.40
N TYR A 46 25.19 -11.70 -5.82
CA TYR A 46 24.23 -11.11 -4.89
C TYR A 46 23.46 -12.24 -4.20
N LYS A 47 23.95 -12.66 -3.02
CA LYS A 47 23.13 -13.45 -2.12
C LYS A 47 22.22 -12.49 -1.39
N LYS A 48 20.91 -12.62 -1.61
CA LYS A 48 19.87 -11.99 -0.78
C LYS A 48 20.29 -12.27 0.67
N ARG A 49 20.61 -11.22 1.44
CA ARG A 49 21.02 -11.38 2.84
C ARG A 49 19.92 -12.22 3.49
N ALA A 50 20.28 -13.38 4.06
CA ALA A 50 19.34 -14.21 4.79
C ALA A 50 18.59 -13.28 5.74
N SER A 51 17.26 -13.34 5.73
CA SER A 51 16.45 -12.54 6.63
C SER A 51 16.94 -12.83 8.03
N THR A 52 17.66 -11.87 8.63
CA THR A 52 18.09 -11.97 10.01
C THR A 52 16.87 -12.32 10.82
N GLU A 53 16.91 -13.44 11.56
CA GLU A 53 15.86 -13.84 12.47
C GLU A 53 15.54 -12.63 13.35
N ASN A 54 14.42 -11.99 13.07
CA ASN A 54 13.94 -10.88 13.85
C ASN A 54 13.06 -11.44 14.97
N SER A 55 12.72 -10.61 15.95
CA SER A 55 11.86 -11.01 17.07
C SER A 55 10.46 -11.49 16.65
N PHE A 56 10.02 -11.24 15.42
CA PHE A 56 8.72 -11.68 14.88
C PHE A 56 8.76 -13.11 14.35
N THR A 57 9.93 -13.56 13.88
CA THR A 57 10.12 -14.88 13.24
C THR A 57 9.50 -16.03 14.05
N PRO A 58 9.67 -16.11 15.40
CA PRO A 58 9.07 -17.17 16.21
C PRO A 58 7.54 -17.10 16.35
N PHE A 59 6.93 -15.97 16.00
CA PHE A 59 5.50 -15.72 16.09
C PHE A 59 4.81 -15.75 14.72
N GLU A 60 5.56 -15.59 13.62
CA GLU A 60 5.01 -15.43 12.27
C GLU A 60 4.07 -16.57 11.87
N SER A 61 4.43 -17.83 12.14
CA SER A 61 3.57 -18.98 11.83
C SER A 61 2.21 -18.94 12.54
N ARG A 62 2.21 -18.61 13.84
CA ARG A 62 0.98 -18.47 14.65
C ARG A 62 0.15 -17.27 14.20
N VAL A 63 0.80 -16.17 13.82
CA VAL A 63 0.12 -15.00 13.26
C VAL A 63 -0.57 -15.34 11.95
N ARG A 64 0.12 -16.05 11.05
CA ARG A 64 -0.43 -16.49 9.76
C ARG A 64 -1.64 -17.39 9.94
N ALA A 65 -1.58 -18.36 10.85
CA ALA A 65 -2.73 -19.23 11.17
C ALA A 65 -3.97 -18.43 11.67
N LEU A 66 -3.75 -17.37 12.46
CA LEU A 66 -4.85 -16.48 12.89
C LEU A 66 -5.42 -15.66 11.75
N LEU A 67 -4.58 -15.18 10.82
CA LEU A 67 -5.02 -14.41 9.65
C LEU A 67 -5.73 -15.28 8.61
N GLU A 68 -5.37 -16.55 8.49
CA GLU A 68 -6.05 -17.52 7.63
C GLU A 68 -7.49 -17.78 8.10
N GLN A 69 -7.71 -17.83 9.42
CA GLN A 69 -9.05 -17.97 9.99
C GLN A 69 -9.85 -16.67 9.96
N THR A 70 -9.20 -15.53 10.20
CA THR A 70 -9.87 -14.22 10.27
C THR A 70 -8.93 -13.12 9.77
N PRO A 71 -8.95 -12.82 8.46
CA PRO A 71 -8.04 -11.85 7.85
C PRO A 71 -8.19 -10.43 8.40
N THR A 72 -9.36 -10.08 8.93
CA THR A 72 -9.69 -8.76 9.51
C THR A 72 -9.34 -8.63 10.99
N LEU A 73 -8.87 -9.70 11.65
CA LEU A 73 -8.59 -9.72 13.10
C LEU A 73 -7.61 -8.60 13.49
N PRO A 74 -7.89 -7.74 14.47
CA PRO A 74 -7.01 -6.63 14.82
C PRO A 74 -5.62 -7.10 15.27
N ALA A 75 -4.57 -6.42 14.80
CA ALA A 75 -3.19 -6.77 15.14
C ALA A 75 -2.89 -6.75 16.65
N THR A 76 -3.61 -5.93 17.43
CA THR A 76 -3.54 -5.91 18.89
C THR A 76 -4.06 -7.20 19.53
N VAL A 77 -5.15 -7.76 19.00
CA VAL A 77 -5.71 -9.04 19.45
C VAL A 77 -4.80 -10.20 19.06
N ILE A 78 -4.24 -10.15 17.85
CA ILE A 78 -3.24 -11.13 17.40
C ILE A 78 -2.03 -11.10 18.35
N ALA A 79 -1.50 -9.92 18.67
CA ALA A 79 -0.36 -9.76 19.59
C ALA A 79 -0.63 -10.41 20.96
N GLN A 80 -1.82 -10.20 21.53
CA GLN A 80 -2.24 -10.83 22.79
C GLN A 80 -2.30 -12.36 22.67
N ARG A 81 -2.93 -12.89 21.61
CA ARG A 81 -3.09 -14.35 21.41
C ARG A 81 -1.76 -15.07 21.22
N VAL A 82 -0.80 -14.43 20.56
CA VAL A 82 0.52 -15.05 20.34
C VAL A 82 1.49 -14.83 21.51
N GLY A 83 1.10 -14.04 22.51
CA GLY A 83 1.93 -13.72 23.68
C GLY A 83 3.06 -12.75 23.37
N TRP A 84 2.80 -11.73 22.53
CA TRP A 84 3.79 -10.74 22.16
C TRP A 84 4.06 -9.75 23.30
N CYS A 85 5.32 -9.68 23.75
CA CYS A 85 5.77 -8.76 24.81
C CYS A 85 6.60 -7.57 24.29
N GLY A 86 6.83 -7.48 22.98
CA GLY A 86 7.64 -6.42 22.37
C GLY A 86 6.85 -5.16 21.98
N SER A 87 7.46 -4.31 21.15
CA SER A 87 6.79 -3.11 20.62
C SER A 87 5.56 -3.46 19.79
N ILE A 88 4.40 -2.89 20.15
CA ILE A 88 3.16 -3.09 19.42
C ILE A 88 3.18 -2.46 18.03
N THR A 89 3.85 -1.32 17.86
CA THR A 89 4.01 -0.65 16.57
C THR A 89 4.77 -1.56 15.60
N TRP A 90 5.89 -2.12 16.07
CA TRP A 90 6.71 -3.03 15.27
C TRP A 90 5.95 -4.32 14.90
N PHE A 91 5.14 -4.85 15.83
CA PHE A 91 4.28 -5.99 15.54
C PHE A 91 3.20 -5.66 14.49
N ARG A 92 2.56 -4.49 14.62
CA ARG A 92 1.56 -4.01 13.65
C ARG A 92 2.15 -3.87 12.25
N ASP A 93 3.37 -3.36 12.13
CA ASP A 93 4.03 -3.21 10.83
C ASP A 93 4.30 -4.56 10.18
N ASN A 94 4.75 -5.55 10.95
CA ASN A 94 4.93 -6.91 10.45
C ASN A 94 3.60 -7.56 10.03
N VAL A 95 2.54 -7.42 10.83
CA VAL A 95 1.19 -7.91 10.47
C VAL A 95 0.66 -7.20 9.23
N ARG A 96 0.87 -5.89 9.09
CA ARG A 96 0.44 -5.11 7.92
C ARG A 96 1.13 -5.57 6.64
N ARG A 97 2.39 -6.00 6.72
CA ARG A 97 3.16 -6.52 5.58
C ARG A 97 2.60 -7.85 5.06
N ILE A 98 2.13 -8.73 5.94
CA ILE A 98 1.64 -10.08 5.58
C ILE A 98 0.14 -10.15 5.31
N ARG A 99 -0.65 -9.20 5.83
CA ARG A 99 -2.12 -9.20 5.71
C ARG A 99 -2.64 -9.19 4.26
N PRO A 100 -2.02 -8.51 3.28
CA PRO A 100 -2.45 -8.55 1.89
C PRO A 100 -2.47 -9.96 1.28
N ASP A 101 -1.70 -10.90 1.82
CA ASP A 101 -1.71 -12.31 1.37
C ASP A 101 -3.03 -13.02 1.72
N TYR A 102 -3.77 -12.53 2.74
CA TYR A 102 -4.98 -13.16 3.28
C TYR A 102 -6.25 -12.33 3.05
N GLN A 103 -6.11 -11.01 2.98
CA GLN A 103 -7.22 -10.10 2.72
C GLN A 103 -7.04 -9.51 1.33
N GLN A 104 -7.86 -9.98 0.38
CA GLN A 104 -7.94 -9.35 -0.94
C GLN A 104 -8.31 -7.88 -0.75
N ALA A 105 -7.58 -7.00 -1.44
CA ALA A 105 -7.89 -5.57 -1.41
C ALA A 105 -9.32 -5.39 -1.91
N ASP A 106 -10.14 -4.69 -1.13
CA ASP A 106 -11.45 -4.23 -1.59
C ASP A 106 -11.20 -3.37 -2.84
N PRO A 107 -11.76 -3.74 -4.02
CA PRO A 107 -11.63 -2.95 -5.22
C PRO A 107 -12.44 -1.66 -5.04
N VAL A 108 -11.88 -0.72 -4.29
CA VAL A 108 -12.41 0.65 -4.24
C VAL A 108 -12.04 1.29 -5.58
N ASP A 109 -12.99 1.21 -6.50
CA ASP A 109 -12.95 2.01 -7.72
C ASP A 109 -13.03 3.49 -7.31
N THR A 110 -11.94 4.22 -7.56
CA THR A 110 -11.94 5.66 -7.38
C THR A 110 -12.62 6.30 -8.59
N LEU A 111 -13.92 6.57 -8.47
CA LEU A 111 -14.68 7.29 -9.49
C LEU A 111 -14.39 8.79 -9.39
N ILE A 112 -13.94 9.38 -10.50
CA ILE A 112 -13.74 10.84 -10.63
C ILE A 112 -14.88 11.39 -11.48
N HIS A 113 -15.70 12.27 -10.89
CA HIS A 113 -16.81 12.95 -11.59
C HIS A 113 -16.48 14.43 -11.77
N ARG A 114 -16.63 14.98 -12.98
CA ARG A 114 -16.51 16.43 -13.17
C ARG A 114 -17.79 17.14 -12.70
N PRO A 115 -17.70 18.44 -12.34
CA PRO A 115 -18.87 19.24 -12.01
C PRO A 115 -20.00 19.14 -13.03
N GLY A 116 -21.19 18.75 -12.59
CA GLY A 116 -22.38 18.61 -13.44
C GLY A 116 -22.47 17.32 -14.27
N GLU A 117 -21.48 16.41 -14.19
CA GLU A 117 -21.56 15.09 -14.85
C GLU A 117 -22.38 14.07 -14.05
N GLN A 118 -22.70 14.38 -12.80
CA GLN A 118 -23.47 13.49 -11.93
C GLN A 118 -24.53 14.28 -11.15
N ILE A 119 -25.73 13.70 -11.10
CA ILE A 119 -26.82 14.08 -10.22
C ILE A 119 -27.14 12.87 -9.36
N GLN A 120 -27.18 13.04 -8.05
CA GLN A 120 -27.72 12.05 -7.15
C GLN A 120 -29.23 12.27 -7.05
N CYS A 121 -29.99 11.25 -7.42
CA CYS A 121 -31.42 11.21 -7.26
C CYS A 121 -31.75 10.26 -6.11
N ASP A 122 -32.52 10.72 -5.13
CA ASP A 122 -33.04 9.90 -4.05
C ASP A 122 -34.56 10.01 -4.00
N LEU A 123 -35.23 8.93 -3.62
CA LEU A 123 -36.67 8.86 -3.56
C LEU A 123 -37.09 8.59 -2.12
N THR A 124 -37.87 9.52 -1.57
CA THR A 124 -38.32 9.44 -0.18
C THR A 124 -39.82 9.64 -0.06
N PHE A 125 -40.41 9.08 0.99
CA PHE A 125 -41.81 9.28 1.34
C PHE A 125 -41.88 10.12 2.61
N PRO A 126 -42.31 11.40 2.54
CA PRO A 126 -42.36 12.26 3.71
C PRO A 126 -43.28 11.70 4.79
N ALA A 127 -42.81 11.69 6.02
CA ALA A 127 -43.62 11.32 7.17
C ALA A 127 -44.80 12.29 7.30
N GLY A 128 -46.02 11.74 7.29
CA GLY A 128 -47.26 12.51 7.33
C GLY A 128 -47.87 12.83 5.97
N GLY A 129 -47.26 12.36 4.87
CA GLY A 129 -47.81 12.49 3.51
C GLY A 129 -47.86 13.94 2.99
N ILE A 130 -48.24 14.07 1.72
CA ILE A 130 -48.33 15.33 1.00
C ILE A 130 -49.81 15.50 0.58
N PRO A 131 -50.37 16.73 0.68
CA PRO A 131 -51.73 16.96 0.24
C PRO A 131 -51.87 16.72 -1.27
N ASP A 132 -52.89 15.97 -1.66
CA ASP A 132 -53.33 15.85 -3.04
C ASP A 132 -54.15 17.08 -3.48
N GLY A 133 -54.68 17.07 -4.70
CA GLY A 133 -55.53 18.15 -5.23
C GLY A 133 -56.83 18.40 -4.47
N THR A 134 -57.22 17.50 -3.55
CA THR A 134 -58.40 17.63 -2.68
C THR A 134 -58.02 18.03 -1.25
N GLY A 135 -56.73 18.16 -0.95
CA GLY A 135 -56.20 18.46 0.39
C GLY A 135 -56.03 17.23 1.28
N GLN A 136 -56.31 16.01 0.79
CA GLN A 136 -56.09 14.78 1.54
C GLN A 136 -54.60 14.45 1.57
N LYS A 137 -54.07 14.11 2.75
CA LYS A 137 -52.67 13.70 2.90
C LYS A 137 -52.46 12.27 2.39
N VAL A 138 -51.62 12.13 1.38
CA VAL A 138 -51.28 10.85 0.73
C VAL A 138 -49.77 10.66 0.69
N ALA A 139 -49.29 9.43 0.80
CA ALA A 139 -47.86 9.11 0.75
C ALA A 139 -47.33 9.11 -0.70
N PHE A 140 -47.19 10.29 -1.30
CA PHE A 140 -46.56 10.43 -2.61
C PHE A 140 -45.04 10.28 -2.51
N PRO A 141 -44.38 9.62 -3.48
CA PRO A 141 -42.93 9.59 -3.57
C PRO A 141 -42.42 10.99 -3.94
N VAL A 142 -41.42 11.48 -3.22
CA VAL A 142 -40.70 12.71 -3.52
C VAL A 142 -39.34 12.35 -4.10
N LEU A 143 -39.10 12.80 -5.32
CA LEU A 143 -37.78 12.71 -5.94
C LEU A 143 -36.96 13.93 -5.55
N VAL A 144 -35.88 13.71 -4.82
CA VAL A 144 -34.89 14.73 -4.47
C VAL A 144 -33.69 14.56 -5.40
N MET A 145 -33.33 15.63 -6.11
CA MET A 145 -32.17 15.62 -7.00
C MET A 145 -31.13 16.64 -6.53
N VAL A 146 -29.90 16.18 -6.35
CA VAL A 146 -28.75 17.01 -5.95
C VAL A 146 -27.64 16.83 -6.98
N ALA A 147 -27.25 17.93 -7.64
CA ALA A 147 -26.10 17.92 -8.54
C ALA A 147 -24.79 17.87 -7.73
N SER A 148 -23.89 16.94 -8.06
CA SER A 148 -22.59 16.85 -7.41
C SER A 148 -21.72 18.08 -7.77
N TYR A 149 -21.41 18.89 -6.75
CA TYR A 149 -20.47 20.03 -6.70
C TYR A 149 -20.19 20.79 -8.02
N LEU A 150 -20.81 21.96 -8.19
CA LEU A 150 -20.45 22.95 -9.21
C LEU A 150 -19.49 24.02 -8.65
N LYS A 151 -18.19 23.96 -9.02
CA LYS A 151 -17.22 25.03 -8.74
C LYS A 151 -17.31 26.12 -9.80
N ARG A 152 -18.44 26.84 -9.87
CA ARG A 152 -18.55 28.11 -10.64
C ARG A 152 -18.89 29.25 -9.68
N PRO A 153 -18.18 30.40 -9.72
CA PRO A 153 -18.58 31.57 -8.94
C PRO A 153 -19.96 32.03 -9.42
N GLY A 154 -20.96 31.98 -8.53
CA GLY A 154 -22.33 32.44 -8.79
C GLY A 154 -23.41 31.35 -8.85
N PHE A 155 -23.09 30.05 -8.75
CA PHE A 155 -24.09 28.99 -8.75
C PHE A 155 -24.26 28.41 -7.33
N SER A 156 -25.36 28.79 -6.65
CA SER A 156 -25.82 28.07 -5.46
C SER A 156 -26.38 26.71 -5.90
N SER A 157 -26.08 25.64 -5.18
CA SER A 157 -26.66 24.31 -5.43
C SER A 157 -28.18 24.41 -5.39
N ALA A 158 -28.83 24.38 -6.57
CA ALA A 158 -30.27 24.38 -6.65
C ALA A 158 -30.78 22.97 -6.34
N SER A 159 -31.43 22.81 -5.18
CA SER A 159 -32.22 21.61 -4.88
C SER A 159 -33.55 21.77 -5.61
N PHE A 160 -33.76 20.99 -6.67
CA PHE A 160 -35.06 20.91 -7.33
C PHE A 160 -35.86 19.79 -6.67
N THR A 161 -36.97 20.14 -6.04
CA THR A 161 -37.96 19.17 -5.55
C THR A 161 -39.00 18.99 -6.63
N ALA A 162 -39.09 17.79 -7.21
CA ALA A 162 -40.17 17.44 -8.12
C ALA A 162 -41.13 16.49 -7.39
N LEU A 163 -42.40 16.88 -7.35
CA LEU A 163 -43.50 15.99 -6.99
C LEU A 163 -43.93 15.28 -8.28
N CYS A 164 -43.85 13.94 -8.29
CA CYS A 164 -44.38 13.10 -9.35
C CYS A 164 -45.85 12.75 -9.08
#